data_AF-A0A246A8M4-F1
#
_entry.id   AF-A0A246A8M4-F1
#
_cell.length_a   1.000
_cell.length_b   1.000
_cell.length_c   1.000
_cell.angle_alpha   90.00
_cell.angle_beta   90.00
_cell.angle_gamma   90.00
#
_symmetry.space_group_name_H-M   'P 1'
#
loop_
_entity.id
_entity.type
_entity.pdbx_description
1 polymer ?
#
loop_
_entity_poly.entity_id
_entity_poly.type
_entity_poly.pdbx_seq_one_letter_code
_entity_poly.pdbx_strand_id
1 'polypeptide(L)'
;MKTNFSLLFYLKKQKNYVSGNVPIYMRITVEGNRAEMATNRDCDPKRWNAKGGRAIGSREEIKVLNTHLDQLQNAVYYAHQRVFDMGLPITADAIKSSYLGTLINSHTLLEAVVDHNLKMEQLVGKDYVRGTLNRYKVLERHLKVFIPLKYGVADMDIRTIDQAFLNGFDHYLRSDKNCANNYVVKNIKNLGKILRICMENEWIDKSPFTAYKGKTKNVDRFYLNKEELAHIAGKEFLSERLKQYPTLC
;
A
#
# COMPACT_ATOMS: atom_id res chain seq x y z
N MET A 1 -9.98 -10.43 19.89
CA MET A 1 -8.51 -10.40 20.08
C MET A 1 -8.19 -9.34 21.12
N LYS A 2 -7.53 -9.68 22.24
CA LYS A 2 -7.07 -8.69 23.23
C LYS A 2 -5.69 -8.19 22.79
N THR A 3 -5.65 -7.17 21.95
CA THR A 3 -4.39 -6.45 21.69
C THR A 3 -3.98 -5.78 23.00
N ASN A 4 -2.75 -6.02 23.47
CA ASN A 4 -2.28 -5.48 24.75
C ASN A 4 -1.90 -4.01 24.59
N PHE A 5 -2.92 -3.15 24.58
CA PHE A 5 -2.82 -1.69 24.52
C PHE A 5 -2.76 -1.09 25.93
N SER A 6 -1.82 -0.18 26.17
CA SER A 6 -1.78 0.64 27.38
C SER A 6 -1.31 2.06 27.09
N LEU A 7 -1.85 3.01 27.87
CA LEU A 7 -1.47 4.42 27.85
C LEU A 7 -0.97 4.82 29.25
N LEU A 8 0.18 5.48 29.31
CA LEU A 8 0.77 5.98 30.55
C LEU A 8 1.18 7.44 30.40
N PHE A 9 0.93 8.24 31.42
CA PHE A 9 1.55 9.55 31.59
C PHE A 9 2.71 9.45 32.58
N TYR A 10 3.84 10.07 32.26
CA TYR A 10 5.03 10.04 33.12
C TYR A 10 5.86 11.31 32.97
N LEU A 11 6.66 11.63 33.98
CA LEU A 11 7.57 12.78 33.95
C LEU A 11 8.88 12.39 33.25
N LYS A 12 9.27 13.16 32.23
CA LYS A 12 10.53 12.95 31.51
C LYS A 12 11.56 14.01 31.93
N LYS A 13 12.45 13.63 32.84
CA LYS A 13 13.54 14.50 33.29
C LYS A 13 14.53 14.73 32.15
N GLN A 14 14.87 15.99 31.89
CA GLN A 14 15.97 16.34 30.98
C GLN A 14 17.32 16.06 31.67
N LYS A 15 18.37 15.83 30.88
CA LYS A 15 19.71 15.46 31.40
C LYS A 15 20.29 16.49 32.39
N ASN A 16 19.92 17.77 32.25
CA ASN A 16 20.42 18.88 33.06
C ASN A 16 19.39 19.37 34.09
N TYR A 17 18.42 18.54 34.49
CA TYR A 17 17.40 18.95 35.45
C TYR A 17 18.01 19.14 36.85
N VAL A 18 17.94 20.36 37.37
CA VAL A 18 18.39 20.71 38.73
C VAL A 18 17.21 20.97 39.66
N SER A 19 16.24 21.78 39.24
CA SER A 19 15.04 22.10 40.01
C SER A 19 13.93 22.66 39.11
N GLY A 20 12.69 22.68 39.60
CA GLY A 20 11.52 23.24 38.91
C GLY A 20 10.61 22.17 38.33
N ASN A 21 9.69 22.58 37.45
CA ASN A 21 8.72 21.67 36.86
C ASN A 21 9.37 20.76 35.81
N VAL A 22 8.84 19.55 35.66
CA VAL A 22 9.30 18.55 34.69
C VAL A 22 8.20 18.30 33.67
N PRO A 23 8.52 18.22 32.36
CA PRO A 23 7.51 17.97 31.34
C PRO A 23 6.88 16.58 31.50
N ILE A 24 5.57 16.55 31.30
CA ILE A 24 4.77 15.34 31.24
C ILE A 24 4.80 14.80 29.80
N TYR A 25 5.06 13.52 29.68
CA TYR A 25 5.00 12.75 28.44
C TYR A 25 3.90 11.72 28.54
N MET A 26 3.30 11.41 27.39
CA MET A 26 2.44 10.25 27.25
C MET A 26 3.13 9.17 26.42
N ARG A 27 2.91 7.92 26.81
CA ARG A 27 3.45 6.73 26.15
C ARG A 27 2.31 5.78 25.80
N ILE A 28 2.20 5.49 24.52
CA ILE A 28 1.33 4.44 23.98
C ILE A 28 2.18 3.18 23.87
N THR A 29 1.70 2.06 24.41
CA THR A 29 2.35 0.75 24.28
C THR A 29 1.38 -0.24 23.66
N VAL A 30 1.80 -0.92 22.60
CA VAL A 30 1.05 -2.00 21.95
C VAL A 30 1.99 -3.18 21.73
N GLU A 31 1.67 -4.33 22.32
CA GLU A 31 2.46 -5.57 22.17
C GLU A 31 3.96 -5.38 22.46
N GLY A 32 4.27 -4.54 23.45
CA GLY A 32 5.65 -4.24 23.87
C GLY A 32 6.32 -3.09 23.10
N ASN A 33 5.80 -2.71 21.92
CA ASN A 33 6.29 -1.56 21.14
C ASN A 33 5.74 -0.24 21.68
N ARG A 34 6.58 0.80 21.75
CA ARG A 34 6.27 2.05 22.44
C ARG A 34 6.37 3.26 21.51
N ALA A 35 5.37 4.12 21.55
CA ALA A 35 5.39 5.45 20.93
C ALA A 35 5.21 6.52 22.01
N GLU A 36 6.10 7.50 22.03
CA GLU A 36 6.09 8.59 23.02
C GLU A 36 5.78 9.95 22.41
N MET A 37 5.15 10.80 23.21
CA MET A 37 4.72 12.15 22.84
C MET A 37 4.78 13.10 24.03
N ALA A 38 5.15 14.36 23.81
CA ALA A 38 5.02 15.40 24.83
C ALA A 38 3.55 15.83 24.94
N THR A 39 3.08 16.11 26.16
CA THR A 39 1.74 16.67 26.38
C THR A 39 1.71 18.20 26.40
N ASN A 40 2.87 18.85 26.25
CA ASN A 40 3.05 20.30 26.42
C ASN A 40 2.56 20.83 27.78
N ARG A 41 2.61 19.98 28.80
CA ARG A 41 2.38 20.32 30.20
C ARG A 41 3.54 19.87 31.06
N ASP A 42 3.69 20.50 32.20
CA ASP A 42 4.71 20.20 33.18
C ASP A 42 4.10 20.11 34.58
N CYS A 43 4.83 19.46 35.49
CA CYS A 43 4.40 19.29 36.86
C CYS A 43 5.59 19.26 37.80
N ASP A 44 5.41 19.75 39.03
CA ASP A 44 6.35 19.54 40.12
C ASP A 44 6.45 18.04 40.43
N PRO A 45 7.65 17.42 40.32
CA PRO A 45 7.85 16.01 40.64
C PRO A 45 7.36 15.59 42.03
N LYS A 46 7.38 16.48 43.02
CA LYS A 46 6.91 16.20 44.38
C LYS A 46 5.38 16.03 44.44
N ARG A 47 4.66 16.58 43.46
CA ARG A 47 3.21 16.52 43.35
C ARG A 47 2.74 15.55 42.27
N TRP A 48 3.59 14.62 41.83
CA TRP A 48 3.23 13.65 40.80
C TRP A 48 2.99 12.25 41.38
N ASN A 49 1.82 11.67 41.12
CA ASN A 49 1.57 10.27 41.38
C ASN A 49 2.05 9.42 40.19
N ALA A 50 3.23 8.82 40.33
CA ALA A 50 3.83 7.99 39.27
C ALA A 50 2.99 6.74 38.92
N LYS A 51 2.27 6.15 39.89
CA LYS A 51 1.40 4.99 39.64
C LYS A 51 0.11 5.40 38.93
N GLY A 52 -0.46 6.54 39.32
CA GLY A 52 -1.70 7.06 38.73
C GLY A 52 -1.50 7.85 37.43
N GLY A 53 -0.28 8.30 37.13
CA GLY A 53 0.00 9.18 36.00
C GLY A 53 -0.74 10.52 36.10
N ARG A 54 -0.91 11.05 37.32
CA ARG A 54 -1.69 12.27 37.62
C ARG A 54 -1.01 13.12 38.68
N ALA A 55 -1.32 14.41 38.69
CA ALA A 55 -0.87 15.32 39.74
C ALA A 55 -1.71 15.15 41.02
N ILE A 56 -1.07 15.32 42.18
CA ILE A 56 -1.63 15.16 43.53
C ILE A 56 -1.93 16.54 44.12
N GLY A 57 -3.18 16.75 44.52
CA GLY A 57 -3.61 17.91 45.30
C GLY A 57 -5.02 18.38 44.92
N SER A 58 -5.54 19.35 45.68
CA SER A 58 -6.92 19.86 45.57
C SER A 58 -7.04 21.26 44.96
N ARG A 59 -5.91 21.90 44.64
CA ARG A 59 -5.87 23.25 44.02
C ARG A 59 -6.46 23.21 42.63
N GLU A 60 -7.04 24.33 42.20
CA GLU A 60 -7.70 24.44 40.90
C GLU A 60 -6.76 24.14 39.73
N GLU A 61 -5.52 24.64 39.79
CA GLU A 61 -4.47 24.35 38.80
C GLU A 61 -4.23 22.84 38.59
N ILE A 62 -4.28 22.05 39.68
CA ILE A 62 -4.07 20.60 39.64
C ILE A 62 -5.29 19.90 39.02
N LYS A 63 -6.49 20.37 39.34
CA LYS A 63 -7.72 19.86 38.71
C LYS A 63 -7.72 20.13 37.22
N VAL A 64 -7.40 21.35 36.79
CA VAL A 64 -7.31 21.74 35.38
C VAL A 64 -6.27 20.88 34.65
N LEU A 65 -5.09 20.66 35.25
CA LEU A 65 -4.06 19.78 34.69
C LEU A 65 -4.57 18.35 34.51
N ASN A 66 -5.16 17.76 35.54
CA ASN A 66 -5.65 16.38 35.47
C ASN A 66 -6.79 16.24 34.45
N THR A 67 -7.74 17.18 34.40
CA THR A 67 -8.80 17.23 33.38
C THR A 67 -8.22 17.28 31.97
N HIS A 68 -7.16 18.05 31.75
CA HIS A 68 -6.48 18.10 30.45
C HIS A 68 -5.83 16.74 30.09
N LEU A 69 -5.18 16.08 31.06
CA LEU A 69 -4.62 14.74 30.84
C LEU A 69 -5.72 13.70 30.52
N ASP A 70 -6.89 13.81 31.15
CA ASP A 70 -8.05 12.97 30.86
C ASP A 70 -8.58 13.20 29.44
N GLN A 71 -8.63 14.45 28.98
CA GLN A 71 -8.98 14.78 27.59
C GLN A 71 -8.00 14.19 26.58
N LEU A 72 -6.70 14.28 26.85
CA LEU A 72 -5.66 13.66 26.01
C LEU A 72 -5.82 12.13 25.96
N GLN A 73 -6.10 11.52 27.11
CA GLN A 73 -6.36 10.08 27.20
C GLN A 73 -7.57 9.67 26.35
N ASN A 74 -8.68 10.39 26.45
CA ASN A 74 -9.86 10.14 25.62
C ASN A 74 -9.54 10.29 24.12
N ALA A 75 -8.80 11.33 23.73
CA ALA A 75 -8.39 11.53 22.34
C ALA A 75 -7.55 10.36 21.80
N VAL A 76 -6.65 9.79 22.60
CA VAL A 76 -5.87 8.60 22.22
C VAL A 76 -6.77 7.36 22.10
N TYR A 77 -7.76 7.19 22.98
CA TYR A 77 -8.73 6.09 22.84
C TYR A 77 -9.56 6.20 21.56
N TYR A 78 -10.02 7.41 21.20
CA TYR A 78 -10.68 7.63 19.92
C TYR A 78 -9.76 7.35 18.73
N ALA A 79 -8.48 7.74 18.83
CA ALA A 79 -7.48 7.44 17.81
C ALA A 79 -7.26 5.93 17.64
N HIS A 80 -7.23 5.17 18.73
CA HIS A 80 -7.19 3.71 18.73
C HIS A 80 -8.43 3.10 18.07
N GLN A 81 -9.63 3.57 18.44
CA GLN A 81 -10.87 3.11 17.83
C GLN A 81 -10.87 3.35 16.32
N ARG A 82 -10.44 4.54 15.87
CA ARG A 82 -10.32 4.86 14.44
C ARG A 82 -9.39 3.92 13.70
N VAL A 83 -8.23 3.56 14.28
CA VAL A 83 -7.30 2.57 13.68
C VAL A 83 -7.98 1.21 13.53
N PHE A 84 -8.73 0.79 14.55
CA PHE A 84 -9.50 -0.46 14.52
C PHE A 84 -10.60 -0.43 13.45
N ASP A 85 -11.40 0.64 13.42
CA ASP A 85 -12.51 0.80 12.47
C ASP A 85 -12.01 0.85 11.01
N MET A 86 -10.82 1.41 10.77
CA MET A 86 -10.15 1.44 9.47
C MET A 86 -9.57 0.07 9.04
N GLY A 87 -9.63 -0.95 9.90
CA GLY A 87 -9.04 -2.26 9.64
C GLY A 87 -7.51 -2.27 9.61
N LEU A 88 -6.88 -1.20 10.12
CA LEU A 88 -5.42 -1.08 10.15
C LEU A 88 -4.82 -1.92 11.29
N PRO A 89 -3.59 -2.43 11.14
CA PRO A 89 -2.88 -3.08 12.23
C PRO A 89 -2.76 -2.15 13.44
N ILE A 90 -3.25 -2.60 14.60
CA ILE A 90 -3.15 -1.84 15.85
C ILE A 90 -1.69 -1.85 16.30
N THR A 91 -0.98 -0.77 16.02
CA THR A 91 0.41 -0.54 16.46
C THR A 91 0.51 0.78 17.22
N ALA A 92 1.53 0.95 18.06
CA ALA A 92 1.73 2.18 18.82
C ALA A 92 1.90 3.41 17.89
N ASP A 93 2.60 3.24 16.76
CA ASP A 93 2.81 4.29 15.77
C ASP A 93 1.54 4.61 14.96
N ALA A 94 0.72 3.61 14.61
CA ALA A 94 -0.56 3.85 13.96
C ALA A 94 -1.50 4.67 14.87
N ILE A 95 -1.60 4.32 16.16
CA ILE A 95 -2.43 5.09 17.11
C ILE A 95 -1.88 6.50 17.29
N LYS A 96 -0.56 6.66 17.42
CA LYS A 96 0.09 7.98 17.48
C LYS A 96 -0.21 8.82 16.24
N SER A 97 -0.10 8.22 15.05
CA SER A 97 -0.37 8.90 13.78
C SER A 97 -1.86 9.29 13.67
N SER A 98 -2.76 8.42 14.15
CA SER A 98 -4.20 8.68 14.22
C SER A 98 -4.53 9.86 15.13
N TYR A 99 -3.90 9.89 16.29
CA TYR A 99 -4.04 10.98 17.25
C TYR A 99 -3.48 12.31 16.71
N LEU A 100 -2.34 12.28 16.01
CA LEU A 100 -1.72 13.45 15.39
C LEU A 100 -2.45 13.91 14.10
N GLY A 101 -3.46 13.16 13.63
CA GLY A 101 -4.12 13.44 12.36
C GLY A 101 -3.26 13.12 11.13
N THR A 102 -2.15 12.41 11.29
CA THR A 102 -1.22 12.00 10.23
C THR A 102 -1.39 10.52 9.87
N LEU A 103 -2.48 9.87 10.30
CA LEU A 103 -2.75 8.49 9.93
C LEU A 103 -3.14 8.41 8.47
N ILE A 104 -2.21 7.90 7.68
CA ILE A 104 -2.44 7.62 6.27
C ILE A 104 -2.85 6.14 6.19
N ASN A 105 -4.14 5.86 6.07
CA ASN A 105 -4.62 4.56 5.60
C ASN A 105 -4.41 4.50 4.09
N SER A 106 -3.15 4.45 3.64
CA SER A 106 -2.81 4.34 2.22
C SER A 106 -2.42 2.91 1.92
N HIS A 107 -3.25 2.25 1.13
CA HIS A 107 -2.76 1.15 0.31
C HIS A 107 -1.91 1.72 -0.82
N THR A 108 -0.95 0.93 -1.27
CA THR A 108 -0.07 1.32 -2.36
C THR A 108 -0.42 0.58 -3.65
N LEU A 109 0.02 1.12 -4.78
CA LEU A 109 -0.27 0.54 -6.08
C LEU A 109 0.41 -0.83 -6.25
N LEU A 110 1.70 -0.98 -5.89
CA LEU A 110 2.36 -2.28 -6.03
C LEU A 110 1.82 -3.30 -5.02
N GLU A 111 1.44 -2.89 -3.81
CA GLU A 111 0.73 -3.75 -2.86
C GLU A 111 -0.54 -4.35 -3.49
N ALA A 112 -1.40 -3.52 -4.08
CA ALA A 112 -2.61 -3.98 -4.74
C ALA A 112 -2.34 -4.96 -5.90
N VAL A 113 -1.29 -4.68 -6.68
CA VAL A 113 -0.87 -5.56 -7.79
C VAL A 113 -0.36 -6.91 -7.26
N VAL A 114 0.47 -6.89 -6.21
CA VAL A 114 1.05 -8.10 -5.61
C VAL A 114 -0.04 -8.94 -4.95
N ASP A 115 -0.93 -8.34 -4.17
CA ASP A 115 -2.07 -9.04 -3.55
C ASP A 115 -2.94 -9.73 -4.61
N HIS A 116 -3.30 -9.01 -5.68
CA HIS A 116 -4.04 -9.57 -6.80
C HIS A 116 -3.29 -10.75 -7.45
N ASN A 117 -1.97 -10.64 -7.65
CA ASN A 117 -1.15 -11.70 -8.23
C ASN A 117 -1.10 -12.95 -7.35
N LEU A 118 -0.98 -12.79 -6.03
CA LEU A 118 -0.97 -13.89 -5.07
C LEU A 118 -2.31 -14.62 -5.05
N LYS A 119 -3.43 -13.88 -4.99
CA LYS A 119 -4.79 -14.45 -5.05
C LYS A 119 -5.03 -15.18 -6.38
N MET A 120 -4.59 -14.61 -7.50
CA MET A 120 -4.67 -15.27 -8.80
C MET A 120 -3.84 -16.55 -8.87
N GLU A 121 -2.64 -16.56 -8.28
CA GLU A 121 -1.73 -17.71 -8.29
C GLU A 121 -2.34 -18.93 -7.57
N GLN A 122 -3.05 -18.70 -6.47
CA GLN A 122 -3.79 -19.75 -5.73
C GLN A 122 -4.93 -20.38 -6.53
N LEU A 123 -5.44 -19.67 -7.54
CA LEU A 123 -6.55 -20.08 -8.39
C LEU A 123 -6.08 -20.59 -9.77
N VAL A 124 -4.77 -20.72 -10.00
CA VAL A 124 -4.24 -21.29 -11.24
C VAL A 124 -4.61 -22.77 -11.34
N GLY A 125 -5.15 -23.18 -12.48
CA GLY A 125 -5.64 -24.54 -12.72
C GLY A 125 -7.10 -24.75 -12.33
N LYS A 126 -7.74 -23.75 -11.71
CA LYS A 126 -9.19 -23.73 -11.44
C LYS A 126 -9.85 -22.67 -12.32
N ASP A 127 -9.66 -21.40 -11.93
CA ASP A 127 -10.31 -20.25 -12.58
C ASP A 127 -9.37 -19.51 -13.53
N TYR A 128 -8.06 -19.72 -13.37
CA TYR A 128 -7.05 -19.03 -14.18
C TYR A 128 -6.05 -19.98 -14.81
N VAL A 129 -5.65 -19.65 -16.04
CA VAL A 129 -4.50 -20.27 -16.70
C VAL A 129 -3.21 -19.52 -16.37
N ARG A 130 -2.09 -20.25 -16.32
CA ARG A 130 -0.76 -19.69 -16.01
C ARG A 130 -0.38 -18.50 -16.92
N GLY A 131 -0.77 -18.56 -18.19
CA GLY A 131 -0.56 -17.47 -19.15
C GLY A 131 -1.24 -16.16 -18.74
N THR A 132 -2.40 -16.22 -18.06
CA THR A 132 -3.08 -15.03 -17.54
C THR A 132 -2.35 -14.45 -16.35
N LEU A 133 -1.92 -15.27 -15.38
CA LEU A 133 -1.10 -14.82 -14.24
C LEU A 133 0.20 -14.16 -14.73
N ASN A 134 0.87 -14.75 -15.72
CA ASN A 134 2.11 -14.18 -16.27
C ASN A 134 1.91 -12.77 -16.83
N ARG A 135 0.72 -12.44 -17.37
CA ARG A 135 0.43 -11.08 -17.83
C ARG A 135 0.41 -10.07 -16.68
N TYR A 136 -0.10 -10.44 -15.50
CA TYR A 136 -0.10 -9.55 -14.34
C TYR A 136 1.27 -9.51 -13.63
N LYS A 137 2.02 -10.61 -13.63
CA LYS A 137 3.44 -10.59 -13.19
C LYS A 137 4.30 -9.68 -14.08
N VAL A 138 4.00 -9.61 -15.39
CA VAL A 138 4.64 -8.67 -16.31
C VAL A 138 4.23 -7.22 -16.02
N LEU A 139 2.95 -6.96 -15.75
CA LEU A 139 2.48 -5.64 -15.33
C LEU A 139 3.23 -5.15 -14.07
N GLU A 140 3.35 -6.01 -13.06
CA GLU A 140 4.08 -5.72 -11.82
C GLU A 140 5.53 -5.30 -12.09
N ARG A 141 6.25 -6.03 -12.96
CA ARG A 141 7.63 -5.69 -13.33
C ARG A 141 7.73 -4.34 -14.02
N HIS A 142 6.79 -4.02 -14.91
CA HIS A 142 6.76 -2.71 -15.57
C HIS A 142 6.56 -1.58 -14.58
N LEU A 143 5.62 -1.74 -13.64
CA LEU A 143 5.34 -0.74 -12.60
C LEU A 143 6.54 -0.54 -11.66
N LYS A 144 7.20 -1.63 -11.24
CA LYS A 144 8.42 -1.58 -10.41
C LYS A 144 9.58 -0.80 -11.03
N VAL A 145 9.62 -0.69 -12.36
CA VAL A 145 10.63 0.12 -13.07
C VAL A 145 10.11 1.53 -13.34
N PHE A 146 8.87 1.65 -13.78
CA PHE A 146 8.27 2.93 -14.17
C PHE A 146 8.14 3.90 -12.98
N ILE A 147 7.66 3.43 -11.83
CA ILE A 147 7.36 4.28 -10.68
C ILE A 147 8.63 4.99 -10.17
N PRO A 148 9.74 4.28 -9.88
CA PRO A 148 10.99 4.95 -9.50
C PRO A 148 11.54 5.86 -10.58
N LEU A 149 11.47 5.45 -11.85
CA LEU A 149 12.00 6.24 -12.97
C LEU A 149 11.29 7.59 -13.13
N LYS A 150 9.95 7.61 -12.97
CA LYS A 150 9.13 8.80 -13.22
C LYS A 150 8.93 9.67 -11.97
N TYR A 151 8.81 9.05 -10.80
CA TYR A 151 8.38 9.72 -9.56
C TYR A 151 9.44 9.69 -8.45
N GLY A 152 10.55 8.95 -8.61
CA GLY A 152 11.63 8.89 -7.61
C GLY A 152 11.27 8.16 -6.31
N VAL A 153 10.13 7.45 -6.29
CA VAL A 153 9.65 6.68 -5.14
C VAL A 153 9.61 5.19 -5.48
N ALA A 154 9.70 4.33 -4.46
CA ALA A 154 9.64 2.87 -4.68
C ALA A 154 8.22 2.39 -5.02
N ASP A 155 7.21 3.06 -4.48
CA ASP A 155 5.79 2.77 -4.69
C ASP A 155 4.97 4.07 -4.53
N MET A 156 3.71 4.04 -4.97
CA MET A 156 2.80 5.18 -4.93
C MET A 156 1.56 4.84 -4.11
N ASP A 157 1.08 5.81 -3.34
CA ASP A 157 -0.24 5.75 -2.71
C ASP A 157 -1.31 5.60 -3.80
N ILE A 158 -2.17 4.60 -3.66
CA ILE A 158 -3.16 4.26 -4.68
C ILE A 158 -4.16 5.39 -4.95
N ARG A 159 -4.40 6.27 -3.98
CA ARG A 159 -5.29 7.44 -4.10
C ARG A 159 -4.72 8.54 -4.97
N THR A 160 -3.40 8.52 -5.20
CA THR A 160 -2.71 9.48 -6.08
C THR A 160 -2.71 9.04 -7.54
N ILE A 161 -3.18 7.81 -7.83
CA ILE A 161 -3.23 7.28 -9.19
C ILE A 161 -4.37 7.95 -9.95
N ASP A 162 -4.00 8.82 -10.88
CA ASP A 162 -4.92 9.61 -11.70
C ASP A 162 -4.77 9.31 -13.20
N GLN A 163 -5.48 10.07 -14.04
CA GLN A 163 -5.37 9.93 -15.49
C GLN A 163 -3.97 10.29 -16.02
N ALA A 164 -3.26 11.21 -15.36
CA ALA A 164 -1.92 11.62 -15.76
C ALA A 164 -0.91 10.49 -15.53
N PHE A 165 -1.03 9.75 -14.42
CA PHE A 165 -0.28 8.51 -14.19
C PHE A 165 -0.52 7.49 -15.29
N LEU A 166 -1.79 7.21 -15.63
CA LEU A 166 -2.12 6.23 -16.67
C LEU A 166 -1.56 6.62 -18.05
N ASN A 167 -1.64 7.90 -18.40
CA ASN A 167 -1.08 8.40 -19.65
C ASN A 167 0.46 8.34 -19.66
N GLY A 168 1.10 8.66 -18.53
CA GLY A 168 2.54 8.55 -18.36
C GLY A 168 3.03 7.10 -18.47
N PHE A 169 2.27 6.16 -17.90
CA PHE A 169 2.57 4.74 -17.99
C PHE A 169 2.36 4.18 -19.40
N ASP A 170 1.28 4.57 -20.09
CA ASP A 170 1.05 4.24 -21.51
C ASP A 170 2.19 4.76 -22.39
N HIS A 171 2.60 6.03 -22.17
CA HIS A 171 3.73 6.63 -22.88
C HIS A 171 5.02 5.84 -22.64
N TYR A 172 5.42 5.60 -21.39
CA TYR A 172 6.61 4.83 -21.03
C TYR A 172 6.67 3.46 -21.71
N LEU A 173 5.55 2.73 -21.76
CA LEU A 173 5.53 1.44 -22.43
C LEU A 173 5.77 1.57 -23.95
N ARG A 174 5.32 2.66 -24.58
CA ARG A 174 5.51 2.93 -26.02
C ARG A 174 6.88 3.50 -26.35
N SER A 175 7.38 4.46 -25.57
CA SER A 175 8.65 5.14 -25.83
C SER A 175 9.82 4.30 -25.36
N ASP A 176 9.94 4.10 -24.06
CA ASP A 176 11.14 3.56 -23.42
C ASP A 176 11.26 2.05 -23.61
N LYS A 177 10.11 1.36 -23.66
CA LYS A 177 10.06 -0.10 -23.87
C LYS A 177 9.72 -0.51 -25.29
N ASN A 178 9.48 0.45 -26.18
CA ASN A 178 9.12 0.23 -27.58
C ASN A 178 8.06 -0.87 -27.79
N CYS A 179 7.07 -0.93 -26.88
CA CYS A 179 6.07 -1.99 -26.91
C CYS A 179 5.00 -1.74 -27.98
N ALA A 180 4.57 -2.81 -28.63
CA ALA A 180 3.50 -2.76 -29.62
C ALA A 180 2.16 -2.27 -29.01
N ASN A 181 1.36 -1.56 -29.81
CA ASN A 181 0.12 -0.92 -29.35
C ASN A 181 -0.82 -1.86 -28.56
N ASN A 182 -1.07 -3.06 -29.06
CA ASN A 182 -1.98 -4.00 -28.42
C ASN A 182 -1.45 -4.50 -27.07
N TYR A 183 -0.12 -4.63 -26.94
CA TYR A 183 0.52 -4.99 -25.68
C TYR A 183 0.37 -3.88 -24.65
N VAL A 184 0.58 -2.62 -25.03
CA VAL A 184 0.39 -1.46 -24.15
C VAL A 184 -1.06 -1.38 -23.68
N VAL A 185 -2.02 -1.40 -24.61
CA VAL A 185 -3.46 -1.38 -24.28
C VAL A 185 -3.84 -2.53 -23.36
N LYS A 186 -3.24 -3.73 -23.53
CA LYS A 186 -3.48 -4.87 -22.64
C LYS A 186 -2.96 -4.62 -21.22
N ASN A 187 -1.75 -4.08 -21.06
CA ASN A 187 -1.18 -3.77 -19.75
C ASN A 187 -2.01 -2.70 -19.03
N ILE A 188 -2.41 -1.64 -19.74
CA ILE A 188 -3.29 -0.61 -19.18
C ILE A 188 -4.62 -1.22 -18.75
N LYS A 189 -5.28 -2.06 -19.59
CA LYS A 189 -6.51 -2.75 -19.19
C LYS A 189 -6.34 -3.66 -17.95
N ASN A 190 -5.22 -4.37 -17.83
CA ASN A 190 -4.93 -5.20 -16.66
C ASN A 190 -4.79 -4.34 -15.39
N LEU A 191 -4.09 -3.20 -15.48
CA LEU A 191 -4.00 -2.23 -14.40
C LEU A 191 -5.40 -1.70 -14.02
N GLY A 192 -6.24 -1.40 -15.00
CA GLY A 192 -7.61 -0.96 -14.77
C GLY A 192 -8.48 -1.98 -14.03
N LYS A 193 -8.24 -3.29 -14.22
CA LYS A 193 -8.90 -4.33 -13.41
C LYS A 193 -8.49 -4.22 -11.94
N ILE A 194 -7.20 -4.07 -11.66
CA ILE A 194 -6.71 -3.96 -10.27
C ILE A 194 -7.27 -2.70 -9.61
N LEU A 195 -7.23 -1.55 -10.29
CA LEU A 195 -7.79 -0.30 -9.75
C LEU A 195 -9.30 -0.40 -9.50
N ARG A 196 -10.05 -1.17 -10.32
CA ARG A 196 -11.46 -1.45 -10.06
C ARG A 196 -11.66 -2.28 -8.81
N ILE A 197 -10.84 -3.30 -8.58
CA ILE A 197 -10.88 -4.10 -7.33
C ILE A 197 -10.58 -3.19 -6.13
N CYS A 198 -9.63 -2.26 -6.26
CA CYS A 198 -9.34 -1.29 -5.21
C CYS A 198 -10.52 -0.35 -4.95
N MET A 199 -11.30 0.03 -5.96
CA MET A 199 -12.55 0.76 -5.75
C MET A 199 -13.60 -0.10 -5.02
N GLU A 200 -13.76 -1.35 -5.43
CA GLU A 200 -14.69 -2.30 -4.79
C GLU A 200 -14.34 -2.55 -3.32
N ASN A 201 -13.07 -2.45 -2.97
CA ASN A 201 -12.56 -2.52 -1.60
C ASN A 201 -12.53 -1.16 -0.86
N GLU A 202 -13.05 -0.09 -1.46
CA GLU A 202 -13.06 1.27 -0.89
C GLU A 202 -11.66 1.87 -0.62
N TRP A 203 -10.63 1.43 -1.35
CA TRP A 203 -9.28 1.98 -1.25
C TRP A 203 -9.11 3.29 -2.05
N ILE A 204 -9.95 3.49 -3.07
CA ILE A 204 -10.02 4.72 -3.87
C ILE A 204 -11.47 5.10 -4.15
N ASP A 205 -11.79 6.39 -4.05
CA ASP A 205 -13.16 6.90 -4.22
C ASP A 205 -13.57 7.11 -5.69
N LYS A 206 -12.58 7.32 -6.57
CA LYS A 206 -12.81 7.69 -7.96
C LYS A 206 -11.99 6.82 -8.89
N SER A 207 -12.62 6.40 -9.99
CA SER A 207 -11.92 5.67 -11.03
C SER A 207 -11.00 6.61 -11.83
N PRO A 208 -9.68 6.36 -11.88
CA PRO A 208 -8.81 7.08 -12.81
C PRO A 208 -8.99 6.62 -14.25
N PHE A 209 -9.75 5.53 -14.48
CA PHE A 209 -9.91 4.91 -15.80
C PHE A 209 -10.99 5.53 -16.69
N THR A 210 -11.77 6.47 -16.16
CA THR A 210 -13.00 6.96 -16.80
C THR A 210 -12.77 7.59 -18.18
N ALA A 211 -11.56 8.09 -18.48
CA ALA A 211 -11.24 8.73 -19.75
C ALA A 211 -10.26 7.94 -20.65
N TYR A 212 -9.74 6.77 -20.24
CA TYR A 212 -8.79 6.01 -21.07
C TYR A 212 -9.49 5.33 -22.26
N LYS A 213 -9.15 5.75 -23.49
CA LYS A 213 -9.76 5.27 -24.76
C LYS A 213 -8.82 4.38 -25.60
N GLY A 214 -7.96 3.57 -24.96
CA GLY A 214 -7.03 2.69 -25.69
C GLY A 214 -7.74 1.69 -26.61
N LYS A 215 -7.61 1.87 -27.93
CA LYS A 215 -8.13 0.95 -28.96
C LYS A 215 -7.05 -0.05 -29.40
N THR A 216 -7.39 -1.33 -29.35
CA THR A 216 -6.56 -2.38 -29.98
C THR A 216 -6.71 -2.29 -31.49
N LYS A 217 -5.60 -2.44 -32.21
CA LYS A 217 -5.59 -2.55 -33.67
C LYS A 217 -5.75 -4.02 -34.04
N ASN A 218 -6.58 -4.33 -35.04
CA ASN A 218 -6.60 -5.68 -35.57
C ASN A 218 -5.24 -5.97 -36.21
N VAL A 219 -4.72 -7.16 -35.98
CA VAL A 219 -3.46 -7.62 -36.58
C VAL A 219 -3.84 -8.83 -37.39
N ASP A 220 -3.71 -8.71 -38.71
CA ASP A 220 -3.95 -9.81 -39.62
C ASP A 220 -2.99 -10.95 -39.28
N ARG A 221 -3.57 -12.08 -38.91
CA ARG A 221 -2.82 -13.30 -38.70
C ARG A 221 -2.74 -13.99 -40.05
N PHE A 222 -1.57 -13.95 -40.67
CA PHE A 222 -1.27 -14.84 -41.78
C PHE A 222 -1.43 -16.27 -41.29
N TYR A 223 -2.37 -16.99 -41.90
CA TYR A 223 -2.52 -18.43 -41.70
C TYR A 223 -1.98 -19.12 -42.95
N LEU A 224 -1.40 -20.29 -42.75
CA LEU A 224 -0.94 -21.11 -43.85
C LEU A 224 -2.15 -21.77 -44.50
N ASN A 225 -2.23 -21.71 -45.83
CA ASN A 225 -3.20 -22.49 -46.58
C ASN A 225 -2.76 -23.97 -46.67
N LYS A 226 -3.63 -24.86 -47.19
CA LYS A 226 -3.34 -26.30 -47.27
C LYS A 226 -2.10 -26.61 -48.11
N GLU A 227 -1.85 -25.85 -49.17
CA GLU A 227 -0.72 -26.04 -50.08
C GLU A 227 0.59 -25.61 -49.41
N GLU A 228 0.58 -24.48 -48.70
CA GLU A 228 1.72 -24.00 -47.91
C GLU A 228 2.06 -24.96 -46.76
N LEU A 229 1.04 -25.54 -46.11
CA LEU A 229 1.22 -26.59 -45.11
C LEU A 229 1.85 -27.84 -45.71
N ALA A 230 1.36 -28.30 -46.87
CA ALA A 230 1.92 -29.46 -47.58
C ALA A 230 3.37 -29.21 -48.00
N HIS A 231 3.68 -28.01 -48.48
CA HIS A 231 5.02 -27.60 -48.86
C HIS A 231 5.98 -27.55 -47.66
N ILE A 232 5.52 -27.09 -46.50
CA ILE A 232 6.32 -27.11 -45.27
C ILE A 232 6.50 -28.55 -44.76
N ALA A 233 5.47 -29.37 -44.81
CA ALA A 233 5.51 -30.76 -44.36
C ALA A 233 6.44 -31.64 -45.22
N GLY A 234 6.50 -31.38 -46.54
CA GLY A 234 7.37 -32.09 -47.47
C GLY A 234 8.80 -31.54 -47.56
N LYS A 235 9.15 -30.49 -46.80
CA LYS A 235 10.47 -29.86 -46.89
C LYS A 235 11.52 -30.70 -46.17
N GLU A 236 12.51 -31.18 -46.90
CA GLU A 236 13.68 -31.81 -46.29
C GLU A 236 14.59 -30.75 -45.65
N PHE A 237 14.64 -30.75 -44.32
CA PHE A 237 15.54 -29.87 -43.58
C PHE A 237 16.95 -30.47 -43.53
N LEU A 238 17.95 -29.71 -43.98
CA LEU A 238 19.37 -30.12 -43.98
C LEU A 238 19.96 -30.23 -42.57
N SER A 239 19.34 -29.59 -41.57
CA SER A 239 19.81 -29.57 -40.17
C SER A 239 19.02 -30.57 -39.33
N GLU A 240 19.72 -31.45 -38.61
CA GLU A 240 19.12 -32.40 -37.67
C GLU A 240 18.28 -31.73 -36.58
N ARG A 241 18.67 -30.52 -36.13
CA ARG A 241 17.93 -29.75 -35.13
C ARG A 241 16.52 -29.38 -35.60
N LEU A 242 16.35 -29.18 -36.91
CA LEU A 242 15.05 -28.85 -37.50
C LEU A 242 14.19 -30.08 -37.79
N LYS A 243 14.79 -31.29 -37.81
CA LYS A 243 14.07 -32.57 -37.94
C LYS A 243 13.41 -33.03 -36.64
N GLN A 244 13.81 -32.48 -35.49
CA GLN A 244 13.37 -32.93 -34.16
C GLN A 244 12.01 -32.40 -33.70
N TYR A 245 11.34 -31.53 -34.46
CA TYR A 245 9.98 -31.10 -34.13
C TYR A 245 8.98 -32.03 -34.82
N PRO A 246 8.28 -32.92 -34.08
CA PRO A 246 7.29 -33.80 -34.68
C PRO A 246 6.15 -32.92 -35.19
N THR A 247 5.78 -33.14 -36.44
CA THR A 247 4.49 -32.76 -37.00
C THR A 247 3.42 -33.31 -36.05
N LEU A 248 2.83 -32.43 -35.24
CA LEU A 248 1.64 -32.74 -34.45
C LEU A 248 0.48 -32.93 -35.43
N CYS A 249 0.25 -34.17 -35.83
CA CYS A 249 -1.03 -34.64 -36.33
C CYS A 249 -2.03 -34.75 -35.17
#